data_AF-A0A8J7F6E7-F1
#
_entry.id   AF-A0A8J7F6E7-F1
#
_cell.length_a   1.000
_cell.length_b   1.000
_cell.length_c   1.000
_cell.angle_alpha   90.00
_cell.angle_beta   90.00
_cell.angle_gamma   90.00
#
_symmetry.space_group_name_H-M   'P 1'
#
loop_
_entity.id
_entity.type
_entity.pdbx_description
1 polymer ?
#
loop_
_entity_poly.entity_id
_entity_poly.type
_entity_poly.pdbx_seq_one_letter_code
_entity_poly.pdbx_strand_id
1 'polypeptide(L)'
;MENRLKIFRTQRNFSQAALAERLGVSRQTINAIEKGKYDPSLTLAMKIAQMFDCAIETIFLFEADSQKNSTGVSMLDRLTAKASKVIALAQGHFTFDKWTLQSVRVIQLAQQEARHLRHNFVGTEQILLGLIAIENGIAAKVLKSTGITLDEARVEVEKIIGRGSSFLDLKIPFTPRVKQVIELAGEQAHQLGHNYIDTEHLLLGLLLEGGGVGVQVLKILGVDTNNLFHKVLEEIRLREVKIPQITPTDKKYPTPIDFTSGLISARFCSILSSWVESHQLGYIVSSNTGFQLFNGDIIAPHISFYSKEKLKQVPRIYPELPPDLVVEIKSAFDQLSTVQNKIFQFLEIGIGSVVLINPDERTVTVYIYERDKKHIVNILQDGDKLSFAELFPNWELEVSQLWVT
;
A
#
# COMPACT_ATOMS: atom_id res chain seq x y z
N MET A 1 -30.61 3.62 2.41
CA MET A 1 -29.15 3.89 2.46
C MET A 1 -28.76 4.34 3.86
N GLU A 2 -27.74 3.71 4.45
CA GLU A 2 -27.17 4.14 5.72
C GLU A 2 -26.39 5.46 5.52
N ASN A 3 -26.55 6.43 6.42
CA ASN A 3 -25.91 7.73 6.29
C ASN A 3 -25.70 8.42 7.65
N ARG A 4 -24.80 9.40 7.66
CA ARG A 4 -24.42 10.19 8.83
C ARG A 4 -24.86 11.65 8.72
N LEU A 5 -25.74 11.99 7.78
CA LEU A 5 -26.12 13.37 7.47
C LEU A 5 -26.62 14.15 8.69
N LYS A 6 -27.38 13.49 9.58
CA LYS A 6 -27.88 14.08 10.82
C LYS A 6 -26.74 14.56 11.72
N ILE A 7 -25.66 13.79 11.81
CA ILE A 7 -24.49 14.10 12.65
C ILE A 7 -23.80 15.36 12.14
N PHE A 8 -23.48 15.39 10.84
CA PHE A 8 -22.85 16.53 10.17
C PHE A 8 -23.70 17.80 10.27
N ARG A 9 -25.02 17.67 10.07
CA ARG A 9 -25.95 18.79 10.22
C ARG A 9 -25.93 19.35 11.64
N THR A 10 -25.97 18.49 12.66
CA THR A 10 -25.95 18.93 14.07
C THR A 10 -24.63 19.54 14.50
N GLN A 11 -23.49 19.05 13.99
CA GLN A 11 -22.16 19.62 14.28
C GLN A 11 -22.00 21.05 13.75
N ARG A 12 -22.65 21.38 12.63
CA ARG A 12 -22.71 22.75 12.09
C ARG A 12 -23.86 23.59 12.66
N ASN A 13 -24.56 23.12 13.70
CA ASN A 13 -25.74 23.77 14.30
C ASN A 13 -26.87 24.10 13.30
N PHE A 14 -27.03 23.29 12.25
CA PHE A 14 -28.08 23.50 11.26
C PHE A 14 -29.38 22.81 11.67
N SER A 15 -30.51 23.51 11.54
CA SER A 15 -31.82 22.86 11.53
C SER A 15 -32.03 22.11 10.21
N GLN A 16 -32.93 21.13 10.17
CA GLN A 16 -33.27 20.43 8.92
C GLN A 16 -33.78 21.42 7.84
N ALA A 17 -34.46 22.49 8.26
CA ALA A 17 -34.95 23.53 7.35
C ALA A 17 -33.80 24.39 6.80
N ALA A 18 -32.83 24.77 7.65
CA ALA A 18 -31.68 25.56 7.23
C ALA A 18 -30.75 24.80 6.27
N LEU A 19 -30.56 23.50 6.47
CA LEU A 19 -29.80 22.68 5.53
C LEU A 19 -30.55 22.51 4.19
N ALA A 20 -31.87 22.33 4.26
CA ALA A 20 -32.71 22.19 3.07
C ALA A 20 -32.68 23.45 2.18
N GLU A 21 -32.79 24.63 2.80
CA GLU A 21 -32.71 25.93 2.11
C GLU A 21 -31.37 26.10 1.38
N ARG A 22 -30.25 25.80 2.05
CA ARG A 22 -28.89 25.90 1.47
C ARG A 22 -28.65 24.92 0.34
N LEU A 23 -29.35 23.78 0.33
CA LEU A 23 -29.23 22.76 -0.72
C LEU A 23 -30.28 22.90 -1.83
N GLY A 24 -31.23 23.84 -1.69
CA GLY A 24 -32.33 24.05 -2.64
C GLY A 24 -33.32 22.88 -2.68
N VAL A 25 -33.56 22.21 -1.54
CA VAL A 25 -34.49 21.08 -1.41
C VAL A 25 -35.52 21.32 -0.30
N SER A 26 -36.54 20.47 -0.21
CA SER A 26 -37.54 20.56 0.86
C SER A 26 -36.98 20.05 2.20
N ARG A 27 -37.49 20.56 3.34
CA ARG A 27 -37.19 20.01 4.68
C ARG A 27 -37.50 18.51 4.77
N GLN A 28 -38.55 18.07 4.09
CA GLN A 28 -38.98 16.67 4.07
C GLN A 28 -37.94 15.78 3.39
N THR A 29 -37.27 16.27 2.33
CA THR A 29 -36.18 15.58 1.63
C THR A 29 -35.02 15.30 2.60
N ILE A 30 -34.57 16.29 3.37
CA ILE A 30 -33.50 16.11 4.37
C ILE A 30 -33.91 15.09 5.44
N ASN A 31 -35.14 15.17 5.95
CA ASN A 31 -35.66 14.21 6.93
C ASN A 31 -35.73 12.77 6.38
N ALA A 32 -36.11 12.62 5.10
CA ALA A 32 -36.18 11.31 4.44
C ALA A 32 -34.78 10.70 4.24
N ILE A 33 -33.80 11.53 3.85
CA ILE A 33 -32.39 11.12 3.76
C ILE A 33 -31.87 10.70 5.14
N GLU A 34 -32.04 11.53 6.18
CA GLU A 34 -31.55 11.22 7.54
C GLU A 34 -32.15 9.94 8.13
N LYS A 35 -33.37 9.57 7.72
CA LYS A 35 -34.03 8.32 8.13
C LYS A 35 -33.69 7.13 7.23
N GLY A 36 -32.84 7.32 6.23
CA GLY A 36 -32.45 6.31 5.24
C GLY A 36 -33.58 5.90 4.29
N LYS A 37 -34.70 6.63 4.27
CA LYS A 37 -35.91 6.37 3.48
C LYS A 37 -35.86 6.94 2.07
N TYR A 38 -34.86 7.76 1.77
CA TYR A 38 -34.65 8.36 0.47
C TYR A 38 -33.17 8.34 0.12
N ASP A 39 -32.88 7.85 -1.09
CA ASP A 39 -31.56 7.84 -1.69
C ASP A 39 -31.38 9.13 -2.51
N PRO A 40 -30.49 10.05 -2.12
CA PRO A 40 -30.28 11.27 -2.87
C PRO A 40 -29.60 10.99 -4.22
N SER A 41 -29.97 11.73 -5.26
CA SER A 41 -29.22 11.69 -6.52
C SER A 41 -27.74 12.05 -6.28
N LEU A 42 -26.84 11.53 -7.13
CA LEU A 42 -25.40 11.82 -7.03
C LEU A 42 -25.11 13.32 -6.95
N THR A 43 -25.83 14.13 -7.73
CA THR A 43 -25.72 15.60 -7.69
C THR A 43 -26.09 16.18 -6.32
N LEU A 44 -27.14 15.67 -5.67
CA LEU A 44 -27.54 16.12 -4.33
C LEU A 44 -26.55 15.61 -3.27
N ALA A 45 -26.07 14.38 -3.39
CA ALA A 45 -25.07 13.81 -2.50
C ALA A 45 -23.74 14.59 -2.56
N MET A 46 -23.30 14.98 -3.76
CA MET A 46 -22.12 15.84 -3.98
C MET A 46 -22.29 17.22 -3.36
N LYS A 47 -23.45 17.87 -3.55
CA LYS A 47 -23.74 19.19 -2.94
C LYS A 47 -23.71 19.12 -1.41
N ILE A 48 -24.24 18.03 -0.85
CA ILE A 48 -24.20 17.78 0.59
C ILE A 48 -22.75 17.61 1.07
N ALA A 49 -21.94 16.80 0.37
CA ALA A 49 -20.54 16.59 0.71
C ALA A 49 -19.70 17.89 0.66
N GLN A 50 -19.89 18.69 -0.39
CA GLN A 50 -19.27 20.02 -0.53
C GLN A 50 -19.70 20.99 0.58
N MET A 51 -20.97 21.00 0.98
CA MET A 51 -21.47 21.84 2.08
C MET A 51 -20.75 21.60 3.40
N PHE A 52 -20.32 20.35 3.64
CA PHE A 52 -19.65 19.94 4.86
C PHE A 52 -18.13 19.81 4.72
N ASP A 53 -17.60 20.09 3.53
CA ASP A 53 -16.18 19.99 3.19
C ASP A 53 -15.59 18.60 3.51
N CYS A 54 -16.26 17.55 2.99
CA CYS A 54 -15.85 16.17 3.20
C CYS A 54 -16.17 15.30 1.99
N ALA A 55 -15.63 14.08 1.97
CA ALA A 55 -15.91 13.09 0.91
C ALA A 55 -17.34 12.52 1.04
N ILE A 56 -17.95 12.12 -0.07
CA ILE A 56 -19.35 11.65 -0.14
C ILE A 56 -19.53 10.41 0.76
N GLU A 57 -18.55 9.52 0.76
CA GLU A 57 -18.48 8.27 1.51
C GLU A 57 -18.42 8.50 3.03
N THR A 58 -18.07 9.72 3.45
CA THR A 58 -18.08 10.12 4.86
C THR A 58 -19.50 10.34 5.37
N ILE A 59 -20.40 10.81 4.49
CA ILE A 59 -21.80 11.12 4.79
C ILE A 59 -22.71 9.94 4.42
N PHE A 60 -22.47 9.29 3.28
CA PHE A 60 -23.30 8.23 2.73
C PHE A 60 -22.52 6.92 2.74
N LEU A 61 -23.00 5.94 3.49
CA LEU A 61 -22.32 4.66 3.67
C LEU A 61 -22.86 3.68 2.63
N PHE A 62 -22.01 3.33 1.67
CA PHE A 62 -22.31 2.32 0.66
C PHE A 62 -21.90 0.94 1.20
N GLU A 63 -22.84 0.00 1.26
CA GLU A 63 -22.51 -1.41 1.49
C GLU A 63 -21.84 -1.94 0.22
N ALA A 64 -20.56 -2.31 0.31
CA ALA A 64 -19.87 -2.98 -0.80
C ALA A 64 -20.59 -4.31 -1.09
N ASP A 65 -20.95 -4.52 -2.36
CA ASP A 65 -21.75 -5.65 -2.81
C ASP A 65 -21.25 -6.99 -2.28
N SER A 66 -22.17 -7.69 -1.64
CA SER A 66 -22.00 -9.06 -1.19
C SER A 66 -22.22 -9.99 -2.38
N GLN A 67 -21.15 -10.41 -3.07
CA GLN A 67 -21.23 -11.58 -3.94
C GLN A 67 -20.47 -12.79 -3.38
N LYS A 68 -21.21 -13.90 -3.35
CA LYS A 68 -20.88 -15.21 -2.81
C LYS A 68 -19.85 -15.95 -3.68
N ASN A 69 -18.90 -16.59 -2.99
CA ASN A 69 -18.44 -17.98 -3.13
C ASN A 69 -16.96 -18.25 -3.46
N SER A 70 -16.44 -19.16 -2.63
CA SER A 70 -15.42 -20.19 -2.82
C SER A 70 -13.95 -19.81 -3.09
N THR A 71 -13.12 -20.24 -2.12
CA THR A 71 -11.72 -20.68 -2.20
C THR A 71 -10.63 -19.64 -2.41
N GLY A 72 -9.70 -19.55 -1.45
CA GLY A 72 -8.39 -18.93 -1.66
C GLY A 72 -7.82 -18.05 -0.55
N VAL A 73 -8.55 -17.75 0.52
CA VAL A 73 -8.03 -16.85 1.56
C VAL A 73 -7.08 -17.59 2.50
N SER A 74 -5.79 -17.23 2.44
CA SER A 74 -4.73 -17.67 3.36
C SER A 74 -5.16 -17.47 4.82
N MET A 75 -4.74 -18.37 5.71
CA MET A 75 -5.01 -18.26 7.14
C MET A 75 -4.55 -16.91 7.71
N LEU A 76 -3.52 -16.29 7.12
CA LEU A 76 -3.04 -14.95 7.46
C LEU A 76 -4.03 -13.85 7.07
N ASP A 77 -4.66 -13.93 5.89
CA ASP A 77 -5.68 -12.98 5.43
C ASP A 77 -6.97 -13.08 6.26
N ARG A 78 -7.30 -14.28 6.76
CA ARG A 78 -8.39 -14.45 7.72
C ARG A 78 -8.03 -13.91 9.09
N LEU A 79 -6.76 -13.97 9.51
CA LEU A 79 -6.30 -13.43 10.78
C LEU A 79 -6.24 -11.89 10.73
N THR A 80 -5.80 -11.29 9.63
CA THR A 80 -5.79 -9.84 9.43
C THR A 80 -7.19 -9.29 9.23
N ALA A 81 -8.04 -9.88 8.40
CA ALA A 81 -9.42 -9.40 8.22
C ALA A 81 -10.29 -9.56 9.47
N LYS A 82 -10.09 -10.65 10.25
CA LYS A 82 -10.81 -10.84 11.52
C LYS A 82 -10.25 -9.92 12.61
N ALA A 83 -8.96 -9.61 12.61
CA ALA A 83 -8.40 -8.55 13.45
C ALA A 83 -8.98 -7.17 13.06
N SER A 84 -8.99 -6.81 11.77
CA SER A 84 -9.54 -5.53 11.29
C SER A 84 -11.03 -5.37 11.59
N LYS A 85 -11.83 -6.45 11.48
CA LYS A 85 -13.27 -6.40 11.77
C LYS A 85 -13.58 -6.44 13.28
N VAL A 86 -12.80 -7.17 14.08
CA VAL A 86 -12.90 -7.18 15.56
C VAL A 86 -12.42 -5.85 16.17
N ILE A 87 -11.48 -5.16 15.52
CA ILE A 87 -10.96 -3.86 15.94
C ILE A 87 -11.89 -2.70 15.50
N ALA A 88 -12.45 -2.75 14.28
CA ALA A 88 -13.39 -1.74 13.77
C ALA A 88 -14.72 -1.66 14.53
N LEU A 89 -15.16 -2.78 15.14
CA LEU A 89 -16.41 -2.83 15.89
C LEU A 89 -16.30 -2.32 17.34
N ALA A 90 -15.10 -1.96 17.82
CA ALA A 90 -14.87 -1.71 19.24
C ALA A 90 -15.02 -0.25 19.70
N GLN A 91 -14.65 0.79 18.94
CA GLN A 91 -14.87 2.20 19.34
C GLN A 91 -14.61 3.19 18.20
N GLY A 92 -15.50 4.20 18.09
CA GLY A 92 -15.33 5.49 17.39
C GLY A 92 -14.15 5.65 16.42
N HIS A 93 -14.45 5.40 15.13
CA HIS A 93 -13.80 5.91 13.92
C HIS A 93 -12.28 6.16 13.96
N PHE A 94 -11.49 5.09 14.07
CA PHE A 94 -10.11 5.09 13.55
C PHE A 94 -9.99 4.00 12.46
N THR A 95 -9.56 4.38 11.26
CA THR A 95 -9.19 3.45 10.20
C THR A 95 -7.76 2.95 10.45
N PHE A 96 -7.62 1.65 10.76
CA PHE A 96 -6.33 1.00 11.03
C PHE A 96 -5.57 0.62 9.75
N ASP A 97 -6.06 1.04 8.58
CA ASP A 97 -5.51 0.69 7.26
C ASP A 97 -4.06 1.15 7.09
N LYS A 98 -3.63 2.12 7.91
CA LYS A 98 -2.25 2.64 7.96
C LYS A 98 -1.40 2.03 9.09
N TRP A 99 -1.85 1.03 9.83
CA TRP A 99 -1.12 0.48 10.98
C TRP A 99 -0.37 -0.80 10.61
N THR A 100 0.84 -0.98 11.14
CA THR A 100 1.53 -2.27 11.05
C THR A 100 0.88 -3.33 11.94
N LEU A 101 1.15 -4.60 11.65
CA LEU A 101 0.71 -5.69 12.51
C LEU A 101 1.27 -5.58 13.94
N GLN A 102 2.48 -5.04 14.09
CA GLN A 102 3.12 -4.85 15.39
C GLN A 102 2.45 -3.72 16.17
N SER A 103 2.12 -2.59 15.55
CA SER A 103 1.40 -1.51 16.23
C SER A 103 -0.04 -1.90 16.59
N VAL A 104 -0.73 -2.66 15.74
CA VAL A 104 -2.02 -3.30 16.10
C VAL A 104 -1.86 -4.24 17.30
N ARG A 105 -0.77 -5.02 17.35
CA ARG A 105 -0.47 -5.92 18.47
C ARG A 105 -0.24 -5.16 19.77
N VAL A 106 0.45 -4.02 19.75
CA VAL A 106 0.60 -3.13 20.93
C VAL A 106 -0.76 -2.76 21.51
N ILE A 107 -1.73 -2.38 20.66
CA ILE A 107 -3.08 -2.02 21.10
C ILE A 107 -3.82 -3.21 21.73
N GLN A 108 -3.69 -4.40 21.15
CA GLN A 108 -4.28 -5.61 21.72
C GLN A 108 -3.68 -5.94 23.09
N LEU A 109 -2.36 -5.82 23.23
CA LEU A 109 -1.65 -6.03 24.48
C LEU A 109 -2.07 -4.98 25.52
N ALA A 110 -2.19 -3.71 25.14
CA ALA A 110 -2.70 -2.65 26.03
C ALA A 110 -4.12 -2.96 26.56
N GLN A 111 -5.02 -3.46 25.70
CA GLN A 111 -6.34 -3.91 26.14
C GLN A 111 -6.28 -5.14 27.06
N GLN A 112 -5.33 -6.05 26.85
CA GLN A 112 -5.10 -7.19 27.75
C GLN A 112 -4.60 -6.72 29.12
N GLU A 113 -3.68 -5.75 29.17
CA GLU A 113 -3.18 -5.17 30.41
C GLU A 113 -4.27 -4.39 31.16
N ALA A 114 -5.14 -3.67 30.45
CA ALA A 114 -6.32 -3.04 31.08
C ALA A 114 -7.21 -4.10 31.75
N ARG A 115 -7.45 -5.25 31.11
CA ARG A 115 -8.19 -6.37 31.71
C ARG A 115 -7.47 -6.97 32.91
N HIS A 116 -6.15 -7.14 32.80
CA HIS A 116 -5.32 -7.73 33.84
C HIS A 116 -5.35 -6.89 35.13
N LEU A 117 -5.26 -5.57 34.99
CA LEU A 117 -5.35 -4.59 36.10
C LEU A 117 -6.80 -4.24 36.50
N ARG A 118 -7.79 -4.82 35.82
CA ARG A 118 -9.23 -4.58 36.00
C ARG A 118 -9.65 -3.13 35.79
N HIS A 119 -8.98 -2.44 34.86
CA HIS A 119 -9.31 -1.07 34.46
C HIS A 119 -10.40 -1.06 33.38
N ASN A 120 -11.34 -0.12 33.50
CA ASN A 120 -12.47 0.03 32.57
C ASN A 120 -12.14 0.86 31.32
N PHE A 121 -10.92 1.40 31.24
CA PHE A 121 -10.44 2.20 30.12
C PHE A 121 -8.99 1.82 29.79
N VAL A 122 -8.60 2.01 28.53
CA VAL A 122 -7.20 1.95 28.09
C VAL A 122 -6.64 3.38 28.16
N GLY A 123 -5.79 3.60 29.15
CA GLY A 123 -4.98 4.79 29.34
C GLY A 123 -3.60 4.69 28.68
N THR A 124 -2.84 5.78 28.75
CA THR A 124 -1.47 5.90 28.21
C THR A 124 -0.51 4.88 28.80
N GLU A 125 -0.76 4.45 30.04
CA GLU A 125 0.03 3.48 30.76
C GLU A 125 -0.18 2.06 30.24
N GLN A 126 -1.39 1.69 29.79
CA GLN A 126 -1.55 0.41 29.11
C GLN A 126 -0.93 0.42 27.71
N ILE A 127 -0.90 1.56 27.01
CA ILE A 127 -0.13 1.68 25.76
C ILE A 127 1.35 1.44 26.04
N LEU A 128 1.91 2.03 27.09
CA LEU A 128 3.28 1.74 27.53
C LEU A 128 3.50 0.26 27.82
N LEU A 129 2.64 -0.36 28.64
CA LEU A 129 2.75 -1.79 28.96
C LEU A 129 2.67 -2.66 27.68
N GLY A 130 1.80 -2.31 26.74
CA GLY A 130 1.72 -2.96 25.43
C GLY A 130 2.99 -2.81 24.58
N LEU A 131 3.63 -1.64 24.62
CA LEU A 131 4.92 -1.38 23.94
C LEU A 131 6.08 -2.15 24.61
N ILE A 132 6.08 -2.29 25.93
CA ILE A 132 7.09 -3.09 26.66
C ILE A 132 6.89 -4.59 26.38
N ALA A 133 5.64 -5.04 26.29
CA ALA A 133 5.29 -6.45 26.10
C ALA A 133 5.57 -6.99 24.69
N ILE A 134 5.86 -6.13 23.71
CA ILE A 134 6.13 -6.57 22.34
C ILE A 134 7.58 -7.06 22.19
N GLU A 135 7.76 -8.17 21.47
CA GLU A 135 9.06 -8.82 21.36
C GLU A 135 9.97 -8.10 20.35
N ASN A 136 9.37 -7.63 19.26
CA ASN A 136 10.03 -7.10 18.06
C ASN A 136 9.54 -5.68 17.75
N GLY A 137 10.36 -4.93 17.00
CA GLY A 137 10.09 -3.53 16.65
C GLY A 137 11.08 -2.55 17.30
N ILE A 138 11.13 -1.33 16.78
CA ILE A 138 12.05 -0.31 17.29
C ILE A 138 11.70 0.07 18.72
N ALA A 139 10.42 0.23 19.05
CA ALA A 139 10.02 0.56 20.42
C ALA A 139 10.43 -0.53 21.41
N ALA A 140 10.23 -1.82 21.05
CA ALA A 140 10.69 -2.95 21.87
C ALA A 140 12.20 -2.90 22.10
N LYS A 141 12.98 -2.68 21.03
CA LYS A 141 14.44 -2.60 21.12
C LYS A 141 14.89 -1.47 22.04
N VAL A 142 14.32 -0.28 21.86
CA VAL A 142 14.69 0.91 22.62
C VAL A 142 14.27 0.78 24.09
N LEU A 143 13.05 0.32 24.36
CA LEU A 143 12.57 0.09 25.73
C LEU A 143 13.39 -0.99 26.44
N LYS A 144 13.71 -2.11 25.80
CA LYS A 144 14.60 -3.15 26.38
C LYS A 144 15.98 -2.59 26.72
N SER A 145 16.51 -1.65 25.93
CA SER A 145 17.80 -1.00 26.22
C SER A 145 17.80 -0.14 27.50
N THR A 146 16.62 0.22 28.02
CA THR A 146 16.50 0.94 29.30
C THR A 146 16.58 0.03 30.52
N GLY A 147 16.45 -1.29 30.33
CA GLY A 147 16.42 -2.26 31.43
C GLY A 147 15.08 -2.40 32.13
N ILE A 148 14.05 -1.61 31.78
CA ILE A 148 12.71 -1.75 32.34
C ILE A 148 12.10 -3.10 31.94
N THR A 149 11.56 -3.81 32.93
CA THR A 149 10.74 -5.00 32.71
C THR A 149 9.24 -4.68 32.74
N LEU A 150 8.44 -5.55 32.11
CA LEU A 150 6.98 -5.41 32.11
C LEU A 150 6.40 -5.49 33.53
N ASP A 151 6.96 -6.34 34.39
CA ASP A 151 6.46 -6.54 35.74
C ASP A 151 6.74 -5.35 36.66
N GLU A 152 7.91 -4.73 36.56
CA GLU A 152 8.22 -3.48 37.27
C GLU A 152 7.27 -2.36 36.84
N ALA A 153 7.03 -2.22 35.53
CA ALA A 153 6.09 -1.22 35.02
C ALA A 153 4.66 -1.46 35.50
N ARG A 154 4.19 -2.72 35.59
CA ARG A 154 2.88 -3.05 36.16
C ARG A 154 2.77 -2.64 37.63
N VAL A 155 3.80 -2.90 38.42
CA VAL A 155 3.83 -2.53 39.85
C VAL A 155 3.71 -1.02 40.02
N GLU A 156 4.42 -0.23 39.22
CA GLU A 156 4.31 1.23 39.28
C GLU A 156 2.95 1.75 38.80
N VAL A 157 2.38 1.16 37.75
CA VAL A 157 1.01 1.50 37.33
C VAL A 157 0.00 1.23 38.44
N GLU A 158 0.10 0.07 39.10
CA GLU A 158 -0.77 -0.30 40.22
C GLU A 158 -0.62 0.65 41.41
N LYS A 159 0.59 1.17 41.69
CA LYS A 159 0.80 2.17 42.75
C LYS A 159 0.15 3.53 42.43
N ILE A 160 0.15 3.95 41.16
CA ILE A 160 -0.37 5.27 40.76
C ILE A 160 -1.90 5.26 40.65
N ILE A 161 -2.46 4.22 40.02
CA ILE A 161 -3.89 4.15 39.66
C ILE A 161 -4.67 3.23 40.61
N GLY A 162 -4.01 2.29 41.27
CA GLY A 162 -4.65 1.21 42.02
C GLY A 162 -5.11 0.06 41.12
N ARG A 163 -5.61 -1.03 41.74
CA ARG A 163 -6.37 -2.05 41.02
C ARG A 163 -7.81 -1.61 40.86
N GLY A 164 -8.36 -1.78 39.66
CA GLY A 164 -9.77 -1.51 39.44
C GLY A 164 -10.69 -2.53 40.12
N SER A 165 -11.95 -2.14 40.32
CA SER A 165 -12.95 -2.90 41.07
C SER A 165 -13.98 -3.65 40.20
N SER A 166 -13.94 -3.50 38.87
CA SER A 166 -14.98 -4.02 37.97
C SER A 166 -14.47 -5.07 36.97
N PHE A 167 -15.23 -6.16 36.87
CA PHE A 167 -15.45 -6.90 35.64
C PHE A 167 -16.81 -6.49 35.10
N LEU A 168 -16.98 -6.36 33.76
CA LEU A 168 -18.22 -6.61 32.99
C LEU A 168 -18.32 -5.81 31.66
N ASP A 169 -17.26 -5.64 30.88
CA ASP A 169 -17.45 -5.17 29.49
C ASP A 169 -16.56 -5.88 28.48
N LEU A 170 -17.19 -6.35 27.38
CA LEU A 170 -16.49 -6.98 26.25
C LEU A 170 -15.63 -5.96 25.49
N LYS A 171 -15.90 -4.65 25.64
CA LYS A 171 -15.23 -3.55 24.95
C LYS A 171 -14.69 -2.54 25.97
N ILE A 172 -13.37 -2.41 26.06
CA ILE A 172 -12.70 -1.42 26.93
C ILE A 172 -12.41 -0.15 26.11
N PRO A 173 -13.00 1.01 26.45
CA PRO A 173 -12.75 2.29 25.77
C PRO A 173 -11.34 2.87 25.90
N PHE A 174 -10.82 3.46 24.82
CA PHE A 174 -9.66 4.36 24.91
C PHE A 174 -10.00 5.68 25.60
N THR A 175 -9.10 6.15 26.46
CA THR A 175 -9.17 7.50 27.02
C THR A 175 -8.91 8.58 25.95
N PRO A 176 -9.36 9.84 26.15
CA PRO A 176 -9.06 10.94 25.24
C PRO A 176 -7.55 11.14 24.99
N ARG A 177 -6.73 10.94 26.03
CA ARG A 177 -5.26 11.02 25.92
C ARG A 177 -4.68 9.95 25.00
N VAL A 178 -5.23 8.74 24.99
CA VAL A 178 -4.78 7.70 24.05
C VAL A 178 -5.12 8.07 22.60
N LYS A 179 -6.26 8.72 22.36
CA LYS A 179 -6.57 9.25 21.02
C LYS A 179 -5.53 10.28 20.58
N GLN A 180 -5.14 11.17 21.47
CA GLN A 180 -4.07 12.15 21.23
C GLN A 180 -2.72 11.46 20.97
N VAL A 181 -2.35 10.43 21.74
CA VAL A 181 -1.12 9.63 21.48
C VAL A 181 -1.11 9.05 20.06
N ILE A 182 -2.26 8.55 19.60
CA ILE A 182 -2.42 7.99 18.26
C ILE A 182 -2.30 9.06 17.17
N GLU A 183 -2.93 10.22 17.37
CA GLU A 183 -2.83 11.36 16.46
C GLU A 183 -1.37 11.82 16.33
N LEU A 184 -0.68 12.01 17.46
CA LEU A 184 0.74 12.36 17.50
C LEU A 184 1.62 11.28 16.84
N ALA A 185 1.32 10.00 17.03
CA ALA A 185 2.02 8.92 16.34
C ALA A 185 1.85 8.99 14.82
N GLY A 186 0.63 9.32 14.34
CA GLY A 186 0.36 9.55 12.93
C GLY A 186 1.13 10.75 12.36
N GLU A 187 1.20 11.85 13.11
CA GLU A 187 1.98 13.03 12.74
C GLU A 187 3.49 12.71 12.67
N GLN A 188 4.02 11.96 13.64
CA GLN A 188 5.42 11.53 13.63
C GLN A 188 5.74 10.62 12.46
N ALA A 189 4.88 9.64 12.17
CA ALA A 189 5.02 8.80 10.98
C ALA A 189 5.09 9.66 9.71
N HIS A 190 4.18 10.63 9.57
CA HIS A 190 4.14 11.52 8.42
C HIS A 190 5.39 12.42 8.31
N GLN A 191 5.87 12.99 9.42
CA GLN A 191 7.09 13.81 9.46
C GLN A 191 8.35 13.03 9.07
N LEU A 192 8.37 11.72 9.36
CA LEU A 192 9.44 10.80 8.98
C LEU A 192 9.25 10.25 7.55
N GLY A 193 8.21 10.66 6.82
CA GLY A 193 7.92 10.17 5.47
C GLY A 193 7.32 8.75 5.42
N HIS A 194 6.90 8.21 6.56
CA HIS A 194 6.25 6.92 6.66
C HIS A 194 4.74 7.02 6.38
N ASN A 195 4.26 6.22 5.43
CA ASN A 195 2.83 6.09 5.13
C ASN A 195 2.09 5.12 6.06
N TYR A 196 2.76 4.67 7.13
CA TYR A 196 2.26 3.72 8.11
C TYR A 196 2.65 4.08 9.54
N ILE A 197 1.87 3.63 10.52
CA ILE A 197 2.11 3.78 11.96
C ILE A 197 2.65 2.45 12.50
N ASP A 198 3.89 2.44 12.97
CA ASP A 198 4.57 1.30 13.58
C ASP A 198 4.87 1.58 15.06
N THR A 199 5.50 0.62 15.74
CA THR A 199 5.74 0.66 17.19
C THR A 199 6.51 1.89 17.66
N GLU A 200 7.50 2.34 16.89
CA GLU A 200 8.29 3.55 17.11
C GLU A 200 7.43 4.81 17.15
N HIS A 201 6.51 4.94 16.20
CA HIS A 201 5.63 6.11 16.10
C HIS A 201 4.69 6.18 17.30
N LEU A 202 4.18 5.02 17.76
CA LEU A 202 3.38 4.95 18.98
C LEU A 202 4.18 5.35 20.23
N LEU A 203 5.44 4.91 20.33
CA LEU A 203 6.31 5.30 21.43
C LEU A 203 6.63 6.81 21.39
N LEU A 204 6.93 7.36 20.21
CA LEU A 204 7.13 8.81 20.03
C LEU A 204 5.86 9.59 20.40
N GLY A 205 4.69 9.16 19.93
CA GLY A 205 3.41 9.77 20.27
C GLY A 205 3.12 9.75 21.77
N LEU A 206 3.46 8.65 22.47
CA LEU A 206 3.34 8.55 23.93
C LEU A 206 4.26 9.55 24.64
N LEU A 207 5.51 9.66 24.18
CA LEU A 207 6.49 10.59 24.76
C LEU A 207 6.12 12.06 24.51
N LEU A 208 5.56 12.38 23.33
CA LEU A 208 5.12 13.73 22.96
C LEU A 208 3.85 14.16 23.70
N GLU A 209 2.92 13.23 23.97
CA GLU A 209 1.76 13.54 24.81
C GLU A 209 2.21 13.98 26.21
N GLY A 210 3.24 13.32 26.76
CA GLY A 210 4.11 13.82 27.83
C GLY A 210 3.50 13.92 29.24
N GLY A 211 2.19 14.11 29.33
CA GLY A 211 1.45 14.35 30.56
C GLY A 211 0.71 13.14 31.10
N GLY A 212 0.70 12.02 30.37
CA GLY A 212 0.00 10.80 30.73
C GLY A 212 0.72 9.94 31.76
N VAL A 213 -0.02 9.02 32.37
CA VAL A 213 0.49 8.07 33.38
C VAL A 213 1.61 7.20 32.81
N GLY A 214 1.57 6.86 31.51
CA GLY A 214 2.64 6.09 30.87
C GLY A 214 4.00 6.80 30.97
N VAL A 215 4.05 8.10 30.66
CA VAL A 215 5.29 8.88 30.76
C VAL A 215 5.71 9.06 32.22
N GLN A 216 4.76 9.19 33.14
CA GLN A 216 5.03 9.24 34.57
C GLN A 216 5.68 7.94 35.08
N VAL A 217 5.21 6.78 34.65
CA VAL A 217 5.79 5.47 35.00
C VAL A 217 7.22 5.36 34.50
N LEU A 218 7.51 5.76 33.26
CA LEU A 218 8.87 5.80 32.73
C LEU A 218 9.80 6.65 33.61
N LYS A 219 9.34 7.84 34.04
CA LYS A 219 10.12 8.74 34.91
C LYS A 219 10.38 8.14 36.29
N ILE A 220 9.38 7.47 36.89
CA ILE A 220 9.53 6.81 38.20
C ILE A 220 10.54 5.66 38.11
N LEU A 221 10.54 4.92 37.01
CA LEU A 221 11.50 3.85 36.73
C LEU A 221 12.88 4.37 36.31
N GLY A 222 13.13 5.68 36.41
CA GLY A 222 14.43 6.28 36.15
C GLY A 222 14.79 6.49 34.68
N VAL A 223 13.81 6.39 33.78
CA VAL A 223 14.04 6.62 32.34
C VAL A 223 13.89 8.10 31.99
N ASP A 224 14.96 8.64 31.41
CA ASP A 224 14.95 9.96 30.79
C ASP A 224 14.19 9.90 29.45
N THR A 225 13.03 10.53 29.42
CA THR A 225 12.11 10.54 28.28
C THR A 225 12.67 11.28 27.07
N ASN A 226 13.52 12.30 27.27
CA ASN A 226 14.16 13.03 26.19
C ASN A 226 15.24 12.18 25.54
N ASN A 227 16.07 11.52 26.34
CA ASN A 227 17.06 10.57 25.85
C ASN A 227 16.38 9.40 25.12
N LEU A 228 15.28 8.87 25.67
CA LEU A 228 14.50 7.82 25.03
C LEU A 228 13.96 8.26 23.66
N PHE A 229 13.42 9.46 23.55
CA PHE A 229 12.94 10.04 22.29
C PHE A 229 14.05 10.09 21.23
N HIS A 230 15.23 10.62 21.58
CA HIS A 230 16.38 10.66 20.67
C HIS A 230 16.89 9.28 20.27
N LYS A 231 16.91 8.31 21.19
CA LYS A 231 17.27 6.92 20.89
C LYS A 231 16.32 6.29 19.87
N VAL A 232 15.02 6.56 19.96
CA VAL A 232 14.04 6.08 18.96
C VAL A 232 14.36 6.67 17.59
N LEU A 233 14.60 7.98 17.48
CA LEU A 233 14.95 8.62 16.21
C LEU A 233 16.26 8.08 15.61
N GLU A 234 17.29 7.86 16.43
CA GLU A 234 18.54 7.23 15.95
C GLU A 234 18.31 5.81 15.44
N GLU A 235 17.49 5.00 16.12
CA GLU A 235 17.17 3.65 15.66
C GLU A 235 16.35 3.64 14.37
N ILE A 236 15.43 4.59 14.18
CA ILE A 236 14.70 4.79 12.92
C ILE A 236 15.71 5.09 11.80
N ARG A 237 16.60 6.07 12.01
CA ARG A 237 17.65 6.42 11.05
C ARG A 237 18.55 5.23 10.72
N LEU A 238 18.97 4.45 11.72
CA LEU A 238 19.79 3.25 11.52
C LEU A 238 19.05 2.13 10.77
N ARG A 239 17.72 2.02 10.93
CA ARG A 239 16.87 1.09 10.18
C ARG A 239 16.72 1.52 8.72
N GLU A 240 16.49 2.81 8.49
CA GLU A 240 16.41 3.40 7.14
C GLU A 240 17.75 3.32 6.40
N VAL A 241 18.88 3.46 7.09
CA VAL A 241 20.22 3.29 6.49
C VAL A 241 20.52 1.83 6.09
N LYS A 242 19.76 0.84 6.59
CA LYS A 242 19.98 -0.59 6.30
C LYS A 242 19.23 -1.15 5.09
N ILE A 243 18.36 -0.36 4.46
CA ILE A 243 17.78 -0.67 3.16
C ILE A 243 18.03 0.59 2.33
N PRO A 244 18.91 0.59 1.31
CA PRO A 244 19.04 1.76 0.47
C PRO A 244 17.65 2.10 -0.10
N GLN A 245 17.07 3.21 0.36
CA GLN A 245 15.98 3.83 -0.35
C GLN A 245 16.58 4.37 -1.64
N ILE A 246 16.56 3.54 -2.69
CA ILE A 246 16.76 4.03 -4.04
C ILE A 246 15.51 4.86 -4.32
N THR A 247 15.60 6.17 -4.13
CA THR A 247 14.67 7.07 -4.80
C THR A 247 14.83 6.82 -6.30
N PRO A 248 13.74 6.66 -7.08
CA PRO A 248 13.78 6.43 -8.53
C PRO A 248 14.55 7.49 -9.34
N THR A 249 15.07 8.52 -8.67
CA THR A 249 15.84 9.63 -9.24
C THR A 249 17.35 9.42 -9.19
N ASP A 250 17.85 8.44 -8.45
CA ASP A 250 19.28 8.13 -8.42
C ASP A 250 19.70 7.43 -9.73
N LYS A 251 20.02 8.26 -10.74
CA LYS A 251 20.51 7.92 -12.09
C LYS A 251 21.70 6.95 -12.17
N LYS A 252 22.20 6.44 -11.04
CA LYS A 252 23.35 5.54 -10.95
C LYS A 252 22.98 4.08 -11.23
N TYR A 253 21.71 3.72 -11.08
CA TYR A 253 21.18 2.40 -11.43
C TYR A 253 19.83 2.57 -12.13
N PRO A 254 19.52 1.80 -13.20
CA PRO A 254 18.18 1.79 -13.75
C PRO A 254 17.19 1.42 -12.64
N THR A 255 16.12 2.20 -12.49
CA THR A 255 15.07 1.94 -11.51
C THR A 255 14.57 0.52 -11.72
N PRO A 256 14.60 -0.35 -10.69
CA PRO A 256 14.06 -1.69 -10.82
C PRO A 256 12.59 -1.63 -11.22
N ILE A 257 12.19 -2.49 -12.15
CA ILE A 257 10.78 -2.69 -12.48
C ILE A 257 10.01 -3.08 -11.20
N ASP A 258 8.80 -2.55 -11.01
CA ASP A 258 7.98 -2.93 -9.86
C ASP A 258 7.64 -4.43 -9.85
N PHE A 259 7.17 -4.90 -8.70
CA PHE A 259 6.96 -6.32 -8.46
C PHE A 259 5.93 -6.95 -9.41
N THR A 260 4.82 -6.27 -9.69
CA THR A 260 3.77 -6.78 -10.58
C THR A 260 4.29 -6.90 -12.01
N SER A 261 4.92 -5.83 -12.50
CA SER A 261 5.51 -5.81 -13.84
C SER A 261 6.67 -6.81 -13.98
N GLY A 262 7.44 -7.05 -12.91
CA GLY A 262 8.45 -8.11 -12.84
C GLY A 262 7.86 -9.53 -12.94
N LEU A 263 6.73 -9.80 -12.28
CA LEU A 263 6.04 -11.10 -12.41
C LEU A 263 5.47 -11.31 -13.81
N ILE A 264 4.91 -10.26 -14.42
CA ILE A 264 4.42 -10.30 -15.80
C ILE A 264 5.59 -10.58 -16.75
N SER A 265 6.74 -9.92 -16.55
CA SER A 265 7.98 -10.17 -17.30
C SER A 265 8.41 -11.63 -17.23
N ALA A 266 8.51 -12.18 -16.02
CA ALA A 266 8.93 -13.56 -15.81
C ALA A 266 7.97 -14.55 -16.46
N ARG A 267 6.65 -14.32 -16.32
CA ARG A 267 5.62 -15.17 -16.94
C ARG A 267 5.69 -15.12 -18.46
N PHE A 268 5.70 -13.93 -19.06
CA PHE A 268 5.73 -13.79 -20.51
C PHE A 268 7.01 -14.38 -21.11
N CYS A 269 8.15 -14.11 -20.47
CA CYS A 269 9.44 -14.70 -20.85
C CYS A 269 9.37 -16.24 -20.81
N SER A 270 8.79 -16.83 -19.75
CA SER A 270 8.64 -18.29 -19.64
C SER A 270 7.77 -18.90 -20.74
N ILE A 271 6.63 -18.25 -21.06
CA ILE A 271 5.71 -18.72 -22.11
C ILE A 271 6.41 -18.70 -23.48
N LEU A 272 7.04 -17.58 -23.82
CA LEU A 272 7.75 -17.44 -25.09
C LEU A 272 8.96 -18.37 -25.19
N SER A 273 9.77 -18.48 -24.13
CA SER A 273 10.98 -19.31 -24.13
C SER A 273 10.64 -20.78 -24.39
N SER A 274 9.60 -21.30 -23.74
CA SER A 274 9.12 -22.67 -23.95
C SER A 274 8.80 -22.96 -25.42
N TRP A 275 8.13 -22.02 -26.10
CA TRP A 275 7.81 -22.17 -27.52
C TRP A 275 9.05 -22.06 -28.42
N VAL A 276 9.86 -21.02 -28.20
CA VAL A 276 11.06 -20.74 -29.00
C VAL A 276 12.06 -21.89 -28.95
N GLU A 277 12.28 -22.47 -27.76
CA GLU A 277 13.21 -23.57 -27.57
C GLU A 277 12.69 -24.88 -28.19
N SER A 278 11.41 -25.22 -27.96
CA SER A 278 10.81 -26.44 -28.51
C SER A 278 10.77 -26.46 -30.04
N HIS A 279 10.67 -25.29 -30.67
CA HIS A 279 10.67 -25.12 -32.12
C HIS A 279 12.04 -24.71 -32.68
N GLN A 280 13.06 -24.61 -31.82
CA GLN A 280 14.43 -24.30 -32.22
C GLN A 280 14.58 -22.98 -33.00
N LEU A 281 13.76 -21.97 -32.68
CA LEU A 281 13.65 -20.73 -33.46
C LEU A 281 14.77 -19.73 -33.13
N GLY A 282 15.31 -19.77 -31.91
CA GLY A 282 16.26 -18.76 -31.44
C GLY A 282 16.47 -18.78 -29.94
N TYR A 283 16.68 -17.60 -29.38
CA TYR A 283 16.99 -17.39 -27.96
C TYR A 283 16.14 -16.24 -27.40
N ILE A 284 15.55 -16.46 -26.22
CA ILE A 284 14.91 -15.42 -25.43
C ILE A 284 15.84 -15.01 -24.30
N VAL A 285 15.97 -13.71 -24.05
CA VAL A 285 16.79 -13.17 -22.96
C VAL A 285 16.02 -12.11 -22.17
N SER A 286 16.32 -12.00 -20.87
CA SER A 286 15.61 -11.13 -19.93
C SER A 286 16.31 -9.78 -19.69
N SER A 287 15.67 -8.93 -18.88
CA SER A 287 16.01 -7.53 -18.57
C SER A 287 17.42 -7.27 -18.03
N ASN A 288 18.14 -8.32 -17.63
CA ASN A 288 19.52 -8.22 -17.15
C ASN A 288 20.55 -8.31 -18.29
N THR A 289 20.08 -8.38 -19.54
CA THR A 289 20.90 -8.45 -20.75
C THR A 289 20.46 -7.38 -21.76
N GLY A 290 21.41 -6.85 -22.52
CA GLY A 290 21.15 -5.82 -23.53
C GLY A 290 21.87 -6.11 -24.83
N PHE A 291 21.86 -5.14 -25.73
CA PHE A 291 22.67 -5.15 -26.94
C PHE A 291 23.37 -3.82 -27.12
N GLN A 292 24.49 -3.85 -27.82
CA GLN A 292 25.34 -2.69 -28.01
C GLN A 292 24.92 -1.93 -29.26
N LEU A 293 24.74 -0.62 -29.12
CA LEU A 293 24.49 0.31 -30.20
C LEU A 293 25.81 0.66 -30.91
N PHE A 294 25.72 1.17 -32.13
CA PHE A 294 26.91 1.57 -32.93
C PHE A 294 27.81 2.60 -32.23
N ASN A 295 27.28 3.40 -31.31
CA ASN A 295 28.02 4.39 -30.54
C ASN A 295 28.70 3.81 -29.29
N GLY A 296 28.52 2.51 -29.01
CA GLY A 296 29.08 1.83 -27.83
C GLY A 296 28.14 1.79 -26.62
N ASP A 297 27.00 2.48 -26.66
CA ASP A 297 26.03 2.43 -25.57
C ASP A 297 25.33 1.07 -25.53
N ILE A 298 24.92 0.65 -24.33
CA ILE A 298 24.14 -0.57 -24.13
C ILE A 298 22.70 -0.19 -23.83
N ILE A 299 21.77 -0.77 -24.58
CA ILE A 299 20.34 -0.68 -24.29
C ILE A 299 19.82 -2.05 -23.85
N ALA A 300 19.07 -2.06 -22.75
CA ALA A 300 18.55 -3.29 -22.13
C ALA A 300 17.01 -3.28 -22.20
N PRO A 301 16.41 -4.12 -23.05
CA PRO A 301 14.98 -4.30 -23.05
C PRO A 301 14.53 -5.29 -21.98
N HIS A 302 13.26 -5.25 -21.59
CA HIS A 302 12.77 -6.20 -20.57
C HIS A 302 12.83 -7.65 -21.05
N ILE A 303 12.47 -7.90 -22.31
CA ILE A 303 12.61 -9.21 -22.96
C ILE A 303 13.06 -8.98 -24.40
N SER A 304 14.00 -9.79 -24.88
CA SER A 304 14.44 -9.77 -26.27
C SER A 304 14.44 -11.17 -26.87
N PHE A 305 14.13 -11.25 -28.17
CA PHE A 305 14.25 -12.48 -28.96
C PHE A 305 15.30 -12.30 -30.07
N TYR A 306 16.18 -13.29 -30.19
CA TYR A 306 17.13 -13.41 -31.30
C TYR A 306 16.85 -14.69 -32.07
N SER A 307 16.52 -14.59 -33.34
CA SER A 307 16.44 -15.74 -34.24
C SER A 307 17.80 -16.42 -34.39
N LYS A 308 17.78 -17.72 -34.69
CA LYS A 308 19.01 -18.46 -35.05
C LYS A 308 19.69 -17.92 -36.31
N GLU A 309 18.94 -17.26 -37.19
CA GLU A 309 19.50 -16.62 -38.38
C GLU A 309 20.41 -15.45 -37.99
N LYS A 310 19.95 -14.57 -37.09
CA LYS A 310 20.76 -13.46 -36.56
C LYS A 310 21.89 -13.94 -35.66
N LEU A 311 21.59 -14.83 -34.72
CA LEU A 311 22.54 -15.25 -33.68
C LEU A 311 22.89 -16.74 -33.81
N LYS A 312 23.80 -17.06 -34.73
CA LYS A 312 24.22 -18.46 -34.96
C LYS A 312 24.93 -19.08 -33.75
N GLN A 313 25.66 -18.26 -32.99
CA GLN A 313 26.33 -18.66 -31.75
C GLN A 313 26.10 -17.58 -30.68
N VAL A 314 25.83 -18.00 -29.45
CA VAL A 314 25.58 -17.09 -28.34
C VAL A 314 26.91 -16.55 -27.79
N PRO A 315 27.17 -15.24 -27.89
CA PRO A 315 28.41 -14.64 -27.40
C PRO A 315 28.43 -14.53 -25.87
N ARG A 316 29.63 -14.38 -25.29
CA ARG A 316 29.82 -13.99 -23.88
C ARG A 316 29.85 -12.47 -23.66
N ILE A 317 29.58 -11.70 -24.71
CA ILE A 317 29.53 -10.24 -24.73
C ILE A 317 28.14 -9.79 -25.22
N TYR A 318 27.82 -8.50 -25.08
CA TYR A 318 26.60 -7.94 -25.66
C TYR A 318 26.66 -8.07 -27.19
N PRO A 319 25.61 -8.60 -27.85
CA PRO A 319 25.55 -8.62 -29.31
C PRO A 319 25.56 -7.19 -29.87
N GLU A 320 26.28 -6.97 -30.97
CA GLU A 320 26.22 -5.73 -31.76
C GLU A 320 25.03 -5.72 -32.75
N LEU A 321 24.30 -6.84 -32.82
CA LEU A 321 23.12 -6.98 -33.66
C LEU A 321 21.85 -6.73 -32.85
N PRO A 322 20.88 -5.96 -33.36
CA PRO A 322 19.62 -5.78 -32.68
C PRO A 322 18.76 -7.05 -32.72
N PRO A 323 17.97 -7.31 -31.66
CA PRO A 323 17.04 -8.43 -31.62
C PRO A 323 15.95 -8.35 -32.71
N ASP A 324 15.26 -9.46 -32.94
CA ASP A 324 14.10 -9.53 -33.84
C ASP A 324 12.82 -9.00 -33.19
N LEU A 325 12.68 -9.25 -31.89
CA LEU A 325 11.57 -8.75 -31.08
C LEU A 325 12.08 -8.19 -29.77
N VAL A 326 11.52 -7.06 -29.36
CA VAL A 326 11.70 -6.46 -28.03
C VAL A 326 10.35 -6.32 -27.34
N VAL A 327 10.32 -6.58 -26.04
CA VAL A 327 9.18 -6.29 -25.17
C VAL A 327 9.62 -5.37 -24.05
N GLU A 328 8.83 -4.32 -23.85
CA GLU A 328 8.87 -3.42 -22.71
C GLU A 328 7.60 -3.58 -21.88
N ILE A 329 7.73 -3.47 -20.57
CA ILE A 329 6.62 -3.57 -19.63
C ILE A 329 6.63 -2.29 -18.81
N LYS A 330 5.52 -1.56 -18.81
CA LYS A 330 5.40 -0.33 -18.05
C LYS A 330 5.42 -0.64 -16.55
N SER A 331 6.27 0.04 -15.79
CA SER A 331 6.22 -0.01 -14.33
C SER A 331 5.14 0.93 -13.77
N ALA A 332 4.61 0.63 -12.58
CA ALA A 332 3.73 1.51 -11.82
C ALA A 332 4.33 2.90 -11.57
N PHE A 333 5.67 3.02 -11.56
CA PHE A 333 6.38 4.28 -11.36
C PHE A 333 6.76 5.00 -12.67
N ASP A 334 6.56 4.35 -13.82
CA ASP A 334 6.92 4.92 -15.11
C ASP A 334 5.85 5.88 -15.62
N GLN A 335 6.29 6.97 -16.24
CA GLN A 335 5.46 7.73 -17.15
C GLN A 335 5.36 6.99 -18.49
N LEU A 336 4.14 6.82 -19.00
CA LEU A 336 3.90 6.14 -20.29
C LEU A 336 4.71 6.77 -21.43
N SER A 337 4.86 8.10 -21.44
CA SER A 337 5.66 8.83 -22.42
C SER A 337 7.15 8.42 -22.42
N THR A 338 7.72 8.15 -21.24
CA THR A 338 9.11 7.69 -21.13
C THR A 338 9.30 6.31 -21.74
N VAL A 339 8.37 5.39 -21.47
CA VAL A 339 8.41 4.04 -22.05
C VAL A 339 8.19 4.11 -23.57
N GLN A 340 7.24 4.93 -24.03
CA GLN A 340 7.00 5.14 -25.47
C GLN A 340 8.23 5.71 -26.19
N ASN A 341 8.97 6.64 -25.59
CA ASN A 341 10.21 7.14 -26.18
C ASN A 341 11.25 6.02 -26.37
N LYS A 342 11.36 5.09 -25.41
CA LYS A 342 12.23 3.91 -25.53
C LYS A 342 11.76 2.96 -26.64
N ILE A 343 10.45 2.76 -26.78
CA ILE A 343 9.85 2.00 -27.89
C ILE A 343 10.23 2.63 -29.24
N PHE A 344 10.08 3.94 -29.39
CA PHE A 344 10.45 4.63 -30.63
C PHE A 344 11.95 4.52 -30.93
N GLN A 345 12.81 4.58 -29.91
CA GLN A 345 14.24 4.34 -30.08
C GLN A 345 14.53 2.93 -30.63
N PHE A 346 13.83 1.89 -30.15
CA PHE A 346 13.96 0.53 -30.69
C PHE A 346 13.53 0.43 -32.15
N LEU A 347 12.44 1.10 -32.51
CA LEU A 347 11.95 1.15 -33.89
C LEU A 347 12.94 1.89 -34.81
N GLU A 348 13.55 2.98 -34.33
CA GLU A 348 14.59 3.73 -35.07
C GLU A 348 15.86 2.92 -35.29
N ILE A 349 16.23 2.04 -34.35
CA ILE A 349 17.32 1.08 -34.49
C ILE A 349 17.00 0.01 -35.57
N GLY A 350 15.75 -0.10 -36.00
CA GLY A 350 15.30 -1.05 -37.02
C GLY A 350 14.85 -2.40 -36.44
N ILE A 351 14.45 -2.45 -35.17
CA ILE A 351 13.82 -3.64 -34.60
C ILE A 351 12.43 -3.80 -35.23
N GLY A 352 12.19 -4.96 -35.84
CA GLY A 352 11.00 -5.19 -36.66
C GLY A 352 9.69 -5.32 -35.87
N SER A 353 9.76 -5.82 -34.64
CA SER A 353 8.62 -5.94 -33.73
C SER A 353 8.98 -5.44 -32.34
N VAL A 354 8.21 -4.48 -31.82
CA VAL A 354 8.36 -3.96 -30.46
C VAL A 354 7.02 -4.02 -29.75
N VAL A 355 7.00 -4.51 -28.52
CA VAL A 355 5.78 -4.73 -27.75
C VAL A 355 5.83 -3.90 -26.47
N LEU A 356 4.74 -3.23 -26.16
CA LEU A 356 4.51 -2.58 -24.87
C LEU A 356 3.40 -3.32 -24.14
N ILE A 357 3.71 -3.88 -22.97
CA ILE A 357 2.71 -4.40 -22.05
C ILE A 357 2.42 -3.32 -21.00
N ASN A 358 1.16 -2.92 -20.87
CA ASN A 358 0.72 -1.92 -19.91
C ASN A 358 -0.23 -2.54 -18.87
N PRO A 359 0.27 -2.88 -17.68
CA PRO A 359 -0.55 -3.49 -16.62
C PRO A 359 -1.66 -2.57 -16.08
N ASP A 360 -1.46 -1.25 -16.13
CA ASP A 360 -2.44 -0.28 -15.61
C ASP A 360 -3.74 -0.28 -16.42
N GLU A 361 -3.61 -0.44 -17.74
CA GLU A 361 -4.74 -0.47 -18.68
C GLU A 361 -5.11 -1.89 -19.10
N ARG A 362 -4.34 -2.90 -18.65
CA ARG A 362 -4.42 -4.30 -19.12
C ARG A 362 -4.43 -4.39 -20.64
N THR A 363 -3.51 -3.66 -21.26
CA THR A 363 -3.34 -3.62 -22.72
C THR A 363 -1.98 -4.13 -23.16
N VAL A 364 -1.94 -4.65 -24.38
CA VAL A 364 -0.69 -4.99 -25.08
C VAL A 364 -0.68 -4.26 -26.40
N THR A 365 0.30 -3.39 -26.60
CA THR A 365 0.48 -2.64 -27.84
C THR A 365 1.62 -3.25 -28.64
N VAL A 366 1.32 -3.72 -29.85
CA VAL A 366 2.31 -4.27 -30.78
C VAL A 366 2.62 -3.22 -31.85
N TYR A 367 3.89 -2.87 -31.96
CA TYR A 367 4.44 -1.97 -32.96
C TYR A 367 5.20 -2.79 -34.01
N ILE A 368 4.72 -2.79 -35.25
CA ILE A 368 5.38 -3.46 -36.38
C ILE A 368 5.91 -2.40 -37.34
N TYR A 369 7.18 -2.53 -37.73
CA TYR A 369 7.81 -1.63 -38.69
C TYR A 369 7.53 -2.06 -40.13
N GLU A 370 6.77 -1.26 -40.89
CA GLU A 370 6.67 -1.40 -42.35
C GLU A 370 7.62 -0.44 -43.08
N ARG A 371 8.12 -0.86 -44.25
CA ARG A 371 9.16 -0.17 -45.05
C ARG A 371 8.84 1.31 -45.40
N ASP A 372 7.58 1.74 -45.30
CA ASP A 372 7.12 3.10 -45.61
C ASP A 372 7.03 4.03 -44.37
N LYS A 373 7.67 3.68 -43.25
CA LYS A 373 7.66 4.46 -41.98
C LYS A 373 6.27 4.63 -41.34
N LYS A 374 5.29 3.82 -41.73
CA LYS A 374 4.03 3.69 -40.99
C LYS A 374 4.20 2.56 -39.99
N HIS A 375 4.06 2.87 -38.71
CA HIS A 375 3.98 1.86 -37.67
C HIS A 375 2.56 1.32 -37.62
N ILE A 376 2.39 0.01 -37.84
CA ILE A 376 1.14 -0.63 -37.46
C ILE A 376 1.17 -0.73 -35.94
N VAL A 377 0.22 -0.03 -35.30
CA VAL A 377 0.03 -0.07 -33.86
C VAL A 377 -1.25 -0.86 -33.62
N ASN A 378 -1.10 -2.09 -33.13
CA ASN A 378 -2.24 -2.90 -32.73
C ASN A 378 -2.34 -2.91 -31.20
N ILE A 379 -3.46 -2.43 -30.66
CA ILE A 379 -3.72 -2.42 -29.22
C ILE A 379 -4.67 -3.57 -28.92
N LEU A 380 -4.18 -4.53 -28.15
CA LEU A 380 -4.91 -5.71 -27.72
C LEU A 380 -5.37 -5.54 -26.28
N GLN A 381 -6.58 -6.01 -25.99
CA GLN A 381 -7.22 -6.00 -24.66
C GLN A 381 -7.52 -7.43 -24.21
N ASP A 382 -8.04 -7.57 -22.99
CA ASP A 382 -8.51 -8.86 -22.48
C ASP A 382 -9.56 -9.49 -23.42
N GLY A 383 -9.32 -10.75 -23.80
CA GLY A 383 -10.10 -11.48 -24.79
C GLY A 383 -9.48 -11.50 -26.20
N ASP A 384 -8.58 -10.56 -26.50
CA ASP A 384 -7.79 -10.59 -27.73
C ASP A 384 -6.63 -11.59 -27.62
N LYS A 385 -6.15 -12.03 -28.79
CA LYS A 385 -5.00 -12.93 -28.92
C LYS A 385 -3.78 -12.20 -29.46
N LEU A 386 -2.70 -12.21 -28.70
CA LEU A 386 -1.38 -11.81 -29.14
C LEU A 386 -0.75 -12.93 -29.97
N SER A 387 -0.22 -12.58 -31.15
CA SER A 387 0.53 -13.50 -32.00
C SER A 387 1.64 -12.77 -32.75
N PHE A 388 2.67 -13.51 -33.17
CA PHE A 388 3.78 -13.00 -33.98
C PHE A 388 4.01 -13.96 -35.14
N ALA A 389 3.08 -14.07 -36.09
CA ALA A 389 3.07 -15.14 -37.09
C ALA A 389 4.38 -15.29 -37.89
N GLU A 390 5.09 -14.18 -38.15
CA GLU A 390 6.37 -14.18 -38.86
C GLU A 390 7.54 -14.71 -38.00
N LEU A 391 7.53 -14.46 -36.69
CA LEU A 391 8.60 -14.86 -35.77
C LEU A 391 8.31 -16.21 -35.12
N PHE A 392 7.05 -16.45 -34.76
CA PHE A 392 6.56 -17.62 -34.02
C PHE A 392 5.30 -18.17 -34.72
N PRO A 393 5.46 -18.99 -35.78
CA PRO A 393 4.33 -19.56 -36.50
C PRO A 393 3.41 -20.37 -35.58
N ASN A 394 2.09 -20.16 -35.70
CA ASN A 394 1.04 -20.81 -34.90
C ASN A 394 1.08 -20.57 -33.38
N TRP A 395 1.92 -19.64 -32.91
CA TRP A 395 1.92 -19.25 -31.50
C TRP A 395 0.88 -18.16 -31.24
N GLU A 396 0.06 -18.36 -30.21
CA GLU A 396 -0.95 -17.41 -29.74
C GLU A 396 -0.98 -17.37 -28.22
N LEU A 397 -1.23 -16.19 -27.66
CA LEU A 397 -1.44 -15.98 -26.24
C LEU A 397 -2.63 -15.05 -26.02
N GLU A 398 -3.61 -15.48 -25.23
CA GLU A 398 -4.71 -14.58 -24.83
C GLU A 398 -4.18 -13.54 -23.84
N VAL A 399 -4.47 -12.25 -24.07
CA VAL A 399 -3.94 -11.13 -23.27
C VAL A 399 -4.24 -11.30 -21.79
N SER A 400 -5.41 -11.84 -21.45
CA SER A 400 -5.86 -12.08 -20.07
C SER A 400 -4.91 -12.98 -19.26
N GLN A 401 -4.13 -13.84 -19.93
CA GLN A 401 -3.20 -14.79 -19.30
C GLN A 401 -1.90 -14.12 -18.79
N LEU A 402 -1.60 -12.91 -19.27
CA LEU A 402 -0.43 -12.14 -18.83
C LEU A 402 -0.54 -11.70 -17.38
N TRP A 403 -1.76 -11.43 -16.92
CA TRP A 403 -1.98 -10.79 -15.64
C TRP A 403 -1.88 -11.79 -14.49
N VAL A 404 -1.27 -11.33 -13.40
CA VAL A 404 -1.19 -12.08 -12.15
C VAL A 404 -2.37 -11.63 -11.29
N THR A 405 -3.32 -12.55 -11.08
CA THR A 405 -4.51 -12.39 -10.22
C THR A 405 -4.16 -12.33 -8.76
#